data_AF-A0A7S3HMJ5-F1
#
_entry.id   AF-A0A7S3HMJ5-F1
#
_cell.length_a   1.000
_cell.length_b   1.000
_cell.length_c   1.000
_cell.angle_alpha   90.00
_cell.angle_beta   90.00
_cell.angle_gamma   90.00
#
_symmetry.space_group_name_H-M   'P 1'
#
loop_
_entity.id
_entity.type
_entity.pdbx_description
1 polymer ?
#
loop_
_entity_poly.entity_id
_entity_poly.type
_entity_poly.pdbx_seq_one_letter_code
_entity_poly.pdbx_strand_id
1 'polypeptide(L)'
;SDTLNLQGPTTTEWDRMMVAILVELAEVEDVQLLASQQFKAKSSELAGLSTDMLVNGDQKVFTFKTDSFEGSVGFAVIETTDDAVIMNRAAELLVSLAADKEKKGLSVLFLAVVNIVALRSSLLLIGPDEHSLAQAAFANGKMVEDTFNTTSVMDLGSLVSRKLDFIPAVTSAIKKGWASAPVGKIRFSKSDVFDLDKEYC
;
A
#
# COMPACT_ATOMS: atom_id res chain seq x y z
N SER A 1 -9.15 -12.66 8.45
CA SER A 1 -8.16 -11.80 7.77
C SER A 1 -8.60 -10.35 7.79
N ASP A 2 -9.73 -9.99 7.16
CA ASP A 2 -10.18 -8.60 6.93
C ASP A 2 -10.33 -7.71 8.17
N THR A 3 -10.65 -8.30 9.32
CA THR A 3 -10.78 -7.59 10.60
C THR A 3 -9.49 -7.57 11.41
N LEU A 4 -8.37 -8.05 10.86
CA LEU A 4 -7.09 -8.21 11.56
C LEU A 4 -7.26 -8.88 12.93
N ASN A 5 -7.90 -10.06 12.94
CA ASN A 5 -8.27 -10.80 14.15
C ASN A 5 -9.12 -9.94 15.13
N LEU A 6 -10.12 -9.24 14.59
CA LEU A 6 -11.03 -8.36 15.33
C LEU A 6 -10.35 -7.15 16.01
N GLN A 7 -9.12 -6.83 15.61
CA GLN A 7 -8.35 -5.68 16.09
C GLN A 7 -8.32 -4.54 15.08
N GLY A 8 -8.66 -4.81 13.82
CA GLY A 8 -8.64 -3.83 12.75
C GLY A 8 -9.73 -2.76 12.90
N PRO A 9 -9.54 -1.56 12.34
CA PRO A 9 -10.46 -0.44 12.48
C PRO A 9 -11.81 -0.67 11.79
N THR A 10 -11.90 -1.67 10.91
CA THR A 10 -13.11 -2.10 10.23
C THR A 10 -13.97 -3.06 11.05
N THR A 11 -13.49 -3.50 12.22
CA THR A 11 -14.19 -4.49 13.07
C THR A 11 -15.44 -3.89 13.70
N THR A 12 -16.55 -4.60 13.62
CA THR A 12 -17.83 -4.26 14.25
C THR A 12 -18.23 -5.30 15.30
N GLU A 13 -19.24 -4.98 16.12
CA GLU A 13 -19.80 -5.94 17.08
C GLU A 13 -20.44 -7.16 16.40
N TRP A 14 -20.94 -6.99 15.17
CA TRP A 14 -21.45 -8.10 14.38
C TRP A 14 -20.32 -9.08 13.99
N ASP A 15 -19.13 -8.58 13.67
CA ASP A 15 -17.98 -9.45 13.38
C ASP A 15 -17.58 -10.27 14.61
N ARG A 16 -17.58 -9.68 15.80
CA ARG A 16 -17.29 -10.38 17.06
C ARG A 16 -18.32 -11.47 17.34
N MET A 17 -19.61 -11.13 17.18
CA MET A 17 -20.71 -12.07 17.37
C MET A 17 -20.64 -13.23 16.37
N MET A 18 -20.42 -12.94 15.09
CA MET A 18 -20.32 -13.96 14.05
C MET A 18 -19.11 -14.86 14.25
N VAL A 19 -17.94 -14.33 14.64
CA VAL A 19 -16.78 -15.16 14.97
C VAL A 19 -17.11 -16.09 16.14
N ALA A 20 -17.76 -15.61 17.20
CA ALA A 20 -18.13 -16.47 18.34
C ALA A 20 -19.06 -17.63 17.91
N ILE A 21 -20.04 -17.36 17.05
CA ILE A 21 -20.94 -18.38 16.50
C ILE A 21 -20.17 -19.37 15.62
N LEU A 22 -19.31 -18.88 14.73
CA LEU A 22 -18.56 -19.71 13.79
C LEU A 22 -17.51 -20.58 14.49
N VAL A 23 -16.91 -20.11 15.58
CA VAL A 23 -15.96 -20.88 16.39
C VAL A 23 -16.63 -22.13 16.97
N GLU A 24 -17.83 -21.98 17.52
CA GLU A 24 -18.62 -23.11 18.03
C GLU A 24 -19.01 -24.06 16.90
N LEU A 25 -19.55 -23.54 15.79
CA LEU A 25 -20.01 -24.36 14.67
C LEU A 25 -18.88 -25.10 13.95
N ALA A 26 -17.67 -24.53 13.93
CA ALA A 26 -16.50 -25.11 13.31
C ALA A 26 -15.64 -25.92 14.30
N GLU A 27 -16.09 -26.08 15.56
CA GLU A 27 -15.38 -26.82 16.61
C GLU A 27 -13.93 -26.34 16.79
N VAL A 28 -13.71 -25.03 16.72
CA VAL A 28 -12.38 -24.42 16.87
C VAL A 28 -12.06 -24.24 18.35
N GLU A 29 -11.11 -25.01 18.88
CA GLU A 29 -10.74 -24.96 20.30
C GLU A 29 -10.10 -23.62 20.72
N ASP A 30 -9.24 -23.06 19.86
CA ASP A 30 -8.54 -21.79 20.12
C ASP A 30 -8.53 -20.92 18.86
N VAL A 31 -9.46 -19.96 18.81
CA VAL A 31 -9.59 -19.01 17.70
C VAL A 31 -8.38 -18.07 17.59
N GLN A 32 -7.71 -17.76 18.70
CA GLN A 32 -6.54 -16.89 18.70
C GLN A 32 -5.33 -17.63 18.11
N LEU A 33 -5.16 -18.90 18.46
CA LEU A 33 -4.17 -19.77 17.84
C LEU A 33 -4.45 -19.94 16.35
N LEU A 34 -5.71 -20.20 15.97
CA LEU A 34 -6.10 -20.32 14.56
C LEU A 34 -5.78 -19.05 13.76
N ALA A 35 -6.15 -17.87 14.28
CA ALA A 35 -5.84 -16.59 13.63
C ALA A 35 -4.33 -16.37 13.50
N SER A 36 -3.56 -16.67 14.55
CA SER A 36 -2.10 -16.60 14.54
C SER A 36 -1.48 -17.52 13.48
N GLN A 37 -1.96 -18.77 13.38
CA GLN A 37 -1.52 -19.74 12.37
C GLN A 37 -1.86 -19.27 10.95
N GLN A 38 -3.07 -18.75 10.73
CA GLN A 38 -3.47 -18.18 9.43
C GLN A 38 -2.55 -17.04 9.00
N PHE A 39 -2.24 -16.12 9.92
CA PHE A 39 -1.35 -15.00 9.62
C PHE A 39 0.10 -15.41 9.40
N LYS A 40 0.59 -16.37 10.17
CA LYS A 40 1.95 -16.92 10.00
C LYS A 40 2.08 -17.66 8.67
N ALA A 41 1.10 -18.49 8.31
CA ALA A 41 1.08 -19.19 7.03
C ALA A 41 1.13 -18.19 5.87
N LYS A 42 0.22 -17.21 5.86
CA LYS A 42 0.19 -16.13 4.86
C LYS A 42 1.54 -15.43 4.77
N SER A 43 2.11 -15.00 5.89
CA SER A 43 3.38 -14.25 5.91
C SER A 43 4.58 -15.07 5.44
N SER A 44 4.63 -16.36 5.78
CA SER A 44 5.71 -17.26 5.35
C SER A 44 5.72 -17.50 3.83
N GLU A 45 4.53 -17.53 3.21
CA GLU A 45 4.41 -17.69 1.77
C GLU A 45 4.83 -16.42 1.02
N LEU A 46 4.54 -15.23 1.55
CA LEU A 46 4.87 -13.95 0.90
C LEU A 46 6.36 -13.80 0.58
N ALA A 47 7.25 -14.34 1.43
CA ALA A 47 8.69 -14.30 1.21
C ALA A 47 9.11 -15.01 -0.09
N GLY A 48 8.41 -16.08 -0.47
CA GLY A 48 8.69 -16.88 -1.66
C GLY A 48 7.97 -16.44 -2.93
N LEU A 49 7.01 -15.51 -2.84
CA LEU A 49 6.27 -15.02 -4.01
C LEU A 49 7.12 -14.10 -4.88
N SER A 50 6.86 -14.13 -6.19
CA SER A 50 7.43 -13.16 -7.13
C SER A 50 6.90 -11.76 -6.82
N THR A 51 7.66 -10.73 -7.20
CA THR A 51 7.24 -9.33 -7.03
C THR A 51 5.93 -9.03 -7.76
N ASP A 52 5.72 -9.61 -8.94
CA ASP A 52 4.46 -9.48 -9.69
C ASP A 52 3.26 -10.03 -8.92
N MET A 53 3.41 -11.19 -8.27
CA MET A 53 2.35 -11.77 -7.44
C MET A 53 2.08 -10.91 -6.20
N LEU A 54 3.12 -10.34 -5.60
CA LEU A 54 2.99 -9.44 -4.45
C LEU A 54 2.27 -8.14 -4.82
N VAL A 55 2.65 -7.52 -5.94
CA VAL A 55 2.03 -6.29 -6.44
C VAL A 55 0.56 -6.51 -6.83
N ASN A 56 0.25 -7.63 -7.48
CA ASN A 56 -1.09 -7.89 -8.00
C ASN A 56 -2.04 -8.57 -6.99
N GLY A 57 -1.52 -9.19 -5.93
CA GLY A 57 -2.25 -10.10 -5.06
C GLY A 57 -3.50 -9.50 -4.40
N ASP A 58 -3.38 -8.28 -3.83
CA ASP A 58 -4.54 -7.49 -3.35
C ASP A 58 -4.50 -6.07 -3.90
N GLN A 59 -4.51 -5.95 -5.22
CA GLN A 59 -4.64 -4.67 -5.92
C GLN A 59 -6.09 -4.36 -6.26
N LYS A 60 -6.53 -3.13 -5.98
CA LYS A 60 -7.80 -2.58 -6.46
C LYS A 60 -7.57 -1.31 -7.25
N VAL A 61 -8.39 -1.09 -8.28
CA VAL A 61 -8.34 0.10 -9.15
C VAL A 61 -9.57 0.95 -8.92
N PHE A 62 -9.37 2.26 -8.81
CA PHE A 62 -10.38 3.27 -8.57
C PHE A 62 -10.28 4.33 -9.65
N THR A 63 -11.37 4.57 -10.38
CA THR A 63 -11.42 5.60 -11.42
C THR A 63 -11.98 6.90 -10.85
N PHE A 64 -11.35 8.02 -11.21
CA PHE A 64 -11.74 9.35 -10.77
C PHE A 64 -11.98 10.24 -11.99
N LYS A 65 -13.00 11.09 -11.86
CA LYS A 65 -13.29 12.16 -12.81
C LYS A 65 -13.70 13.41 -12.03
N THR A 66 -12.84 14.41 -12.08
CA THR A 66 -12.99 15.73 -11.45
C THR A 66 -12.48 16.78 -12.43
N ASP A 67 -12.73 18.06 -12.16
CA ASP A 67 -12.25 19.15 -13.02
C ASP A 67 -10.71 19.20 -13.11
N SER A 68 -9.99 18.71 -12.10
CA SER A 68 -8.53 18.74 -12.03
C SER A 68 -7.85 17.41 -12.37
N PHE A 69 -8.59 16.30 -12.39
CA PHE A 69 -8.04 14.96 -12.60
C PHE A 69 -9.08 14.00 -13.19
N GLU A 70 -8.73 13.38 -14.31
CA GLU A 70 -9.42 12.25 -14.91
C GLU A 70 -8.41 11.11 -15.13
N GLY A 71 -8.63 9.98 -14.46
CA GLY A 71 -7.65 8.89 -14.46
C GLY A 71 -7.98 7.77 -13.48
N SER A 72 -7.10 6.77 -13.42
CA SER A 72 -7.26 5.59 -12.56
C SER A 72 -6.12 5.49 -11.56
N VAL A 73 -6.47 5.22 -10.31
CA VAL A 73 -5.54 4.99 -9.20
C VAL A 73 -5.61 3.52 -8.79
N GLY A 74 -4.49 2.82 -8.87
CA GLY A 74 -4.33 1.50 -8.29
C GLY A 74 -3.83 1.57 -6.85
N PHE A 75 -4.31 0.65 -6.01
CA PHE A 75 -3.87 0.52 -4.61
C PHE A 75 -3.73 -0.95 -4.24
N ALA A 76 -2.48 -1.40 -4.17
CA ALA A 76 -2.08 -2.73 -3.72
C ALA A 76 -1.79 -2.74 -2.21
N VAL A 77 -2.06 -3.87 -1.56
CA VAL A 77 -1.81 -4.07 -0.12
C VAL A 77 -1.14 -5.43 0.09
N ILE A 78 -0.06 -5.44 0.85
CA ILE A 78 0.57 -6.66 1.38
C ILE A 78 0.40 -6.64 2.90
N GLU A 79 -0.34 -7.60 3.43
CA GLU A 79 -0.50 -7.81 4.87
C GLU A 79 0.48 -8.88 5.34
N THR A 80 1.33 -8.56 6.30
CA THR A 80 2.37 -9.46 6.81
C THR A 80 2.54 -9.29 8.33
N THR A 81 3.00 -10.33 9.01
CA THR A 81 3.45 -10.24 10.41
C THR A 81 4.92 -9.80 10.52
N ASP A 82 5.67 -9.88 9.41
CA ASP A 82 7.07 -9.47 9.30
C ASP A 82 7.22 -8.60 8.05
N ASP A 83 7.11 -7.28 8.25
CA ASP A 83 7.23 -6.28 7.20
C ASP A 83 8.67 -6.07 6.75
N ALA A 84 9.66 -6.34 7.60
CA ALA A 84 11.07 -6.22 7.24
C ALA A 84 11.44 -7.13 6.07
N VAL A 85 10.91 -8.35 6.02
CA VAL A 85 11.13 -9.29 4.90
C VAL A 85 10.64 -8.71 3.56
N ILE A 86 9.51 -7.99 3.57
CA ILE A 86 8.95 -7.38 2.37
C ILE A 86 9.69 -6.09 2.02
N MET A 87 9.98 -5.26 3.02
CA MET A 87 10.69 -3.99 2.84
C MET A 87 12.14 -4.18 2.36
N ASN A 88 12.80 -5.28 2.73
CA ASN A 88 14.11 -5.65 2.16
C ASN A 88 14.07 -5.90 0.64
N ARG A 89 12.88 -6.10 0.07
CA ARG A 89 12.64 -6.28 -1.38
C ARG A 89 12.04 -5.03 -2.04
N ALA A 90 12.04 -3.88 -1.35
CA ALA A 90 11.38 -2.67 -1.83
C ALA A 90 11.87 -2.22 -3.22
N ALA A 91 13.18 -2.29 -3.50
CA ALA A 91 13.73 -1.93 -4.80
C ALA A 91 13.14 -2.76 -5.95
N GLU A 92 13.07 -4.10 -5.79
CA GLU A 92 12.49 -4.99 -6.79
C GLU A 92 10.97 -4.79 -6.93
N LEU A 93 10.28 -4.50 -5.82
CA LEU A 93 8.86 -4.19 -5.81
C LEU A 93 8.56 -2.87 -6.54
N LEU A 94 9.38 -1.83 -6.39
CA LEU A 94 9.25 -0.56 -7.11
C LEU A 94 9.35 -0.77 -8.63
N VAL A 95 10.27 -1.64 -9.08
CA VAL A 95 10.40 -2.00 -10.51
C VAL A 95 9.15 -2.71 -11.02
N SER A 96 8.65 -3.72 -10.28
CA SER A 96 7.42 -4.44 -10.66
C SER A 96 6.18 -3.55 -10.64
N LEU A 97 6.08 -2.62 -9.67
CA LEU A 97 5.02 -1.62 -9.62
C LEU A 97 5.05 -0.68 -10.83
N ALA A 98 6.22 -0.21 -11.24
CA ALA A 98 6.35 0.63 -12.42
C ALA A 98 5.86 -0.10 -13.69
N ALA A 99 6.28 -1.36 -13.86
CA ALA A 99 5.83 -2.20 -14.98
C ALA A 99 4.31 -2.46 -14.94
N ASP A 100 3.75 -2.73 -13.76
CA ASP A 100 2.31 -2.97 -13.60
C ASP A 100 1.47 -1.70 -13.88
N LYS A 101 1.95 -0.54 -13.40
CA LYS A 101 1.33 0.77 -13.67
C LYS A 101 1.24 1.03 -15.18
N GLU A 102 2.35 0.84 -15.90
CA GLU A 102 2.41 1.03 -17.35
C GLU A 102 1.50 0.04 -18.07
N LYS A 103 1.62 -1.26 -17.74
CA LYS A 103 0.82 -2.33 -18.35
C LYS A 103 -0.69 -2.11 -18.21
N LYS A 104 -1.14 -1.56 -17.08
CA LYS A 104 -2.56 -1.29 -16.82
C LYS A 104 -3.00 0.12 -17.19
N GLY A 105 -2.10 0.97 -17.69
CA GLY A 105 -2.40 2.36 -18.02
C GLY A 105 -2.90 3.18 -16.82
N LEU A 106 -2.37 2.92 -15.63
CA LEU A 106 -2.79 3.62 -14.40
C LEU A 106 -2.08 4.96 -14.29
N SER A 107 -2.82 5.99 -13.87
CA SER A 107 -2.24 7.32 -13.62
C SER A 107 -1.36 7.30 -12.37
N VAL A 108 -1.80 6.58 -11.34
CA VAL A 108 -1.07 6.40 -10.07
C VAL A 108 -1.20 4.95 -9.61
N LEU A 109 -0.12 4.37 -9.09
CA LEU A 109 -0.16 3.06 -8.43
C LEU A 109 0.61 3.09 -7.10
N PHE A 110 -0.07 2.75 -6.02
CA PHE A 110 0.49 2.61 -4.68
C PHE A 110 0.62 1.13 -4.26
N LEU A 111 1.59 0.85 -3.41
CA LEU A 111 1.67 -0.40 -2.65
C LEU A 111 1.88 -0.10 -1.16
N ALA A 112 0.92 -0.52 -0.32
CA ALA A 112 1.07 -0.46 1.13
C ALA A 112 1.52 -1.81 1.68
N VAL A 113 2.60 -1.82 2.45
CA VAL A 113 3.03 -2.95 3.28
C VAL A 113 2.51 -2.71 4.69
N VAL A 114 1.59 -3.57 5.15
CA VAL A 114 0.89 -3.45 6.44
C VAL A 114 1.40 -4.54 7.37
N ASN A 115 2.05 -4.13 8.46
CA ASN A 115 2.34 -5.02 9.58
C ASN A 115 1.09 -5.18 10.43
N ILE A 116 0.46 -6.35 10.36
CA ILE A 116 -0.81 -6.63 11.05
C ILE A 116 -0.66 -6.89 12.56
N VAL A 117 0.57 -7.11 13.03
CA VAL A 117 0.89 -7.30 14.46
C VAL A 117 1.17 -5.95 15.10
N ALA A 118 2.02 -5.13 14.48
CA ALA A 118 2.35 -3.80 14.95
C ALA A 118 1.26 -2.75 14.65
N LEU A 119 0.30 -3.09 13.77
CA LEU A 119 -0.73 -2.21 13.23
C LEU A 119 -0.12 -0.92 12.65
N ARG A 120 0.89 -1.10 11.80
CA ARG A 120 1.58 -0.01 11.09
C ARG A 120 1.68 -0.28 9.60
N SER A 121 1.85 0.76 8.80
CA SER A 121 2.10 0.58 7.36
C SER A 121 3.14 1.53 6.77
N SER A 122 3.80 1.01 5.73
CA SER A 122 4.71 1.76 4.85
C SER A 122 4.13 1.78 3.45
N LEU A 123 4.19 2.92 2.78
CA LEU A 123 3.70 3.14 1.42
C LEU A 123 4.88 3.28 0.46
N LEU A 124 4.95 2.42 -0.54
CA LEU A 124 5.95 2.49 -1.61
C LEU A 124 5.44 3.41 -2.72
N LEU A 125 6.34 4.27 -3.21
CA LEU A 125 6.06 5.36 -4.12
C LEU A 125 7.02 5.24 -5.32
N ILE A 126 6.47 4.88 -6.49
CA ILE A 126 7.27 4.61 -7.70
C ILE A 126 7.65 5.85 -8.48
N GLY A 127 7.01 6.99 -8.21
CA GLY A 127 7.26 8.17 -9.03
C GLY A 127 6.64 9.45 -8.51
N PRO A 128 6.84 10.53 -9.28
CA PRO A 128 6.55 11.89 -8.83
C PRO A 128 5.06 12.17 -8.55
N ASP A 129 4.16 11.54 -9.31
CA ASP A 129 2.72 11.68 -9.09
C ASP A 129 2.26 10.92 -7.85
N GLU A 130 2.80 9.71 -7.61
CA GLU A 130 2.62 8.97 -6.36
C GLU A 130 3.11 9.80 -5.17
N HIS A 131 4.31 10.41 -5.26
CA HIS A 131 4.83 11.30 -4.22
C HIS A 131 3.91 12.46 -3.94
N SER A 132 3.51 13.19 -4.98
CA SER A 132 2.65 14.36 -4.84
C SER A 132 1.28 14.01 -4.25
N LEU A 133 0.66 12.93 -4.73
CA LEU A 133 -0.64 12.50 -4.23
C LEU A 133 -0.55 11.97 -2.80
N ALA A 134 0.50 11.21 -2.47
CA ALA A 134 0.71 10.72 -1.11
C ALA A 134 0.90 11.88 -0.12
N GLN A 135 1.68 12.90 -0.47
CA GLN A 135 1.84 14.10 0.37
C GLN A 135 0.51 14.86 0.56
N ALA A 136 -0.31 14.95 -0.49
CA ALA A 136 -1.62 15.60 -0.40
C ALA A 136 -2.64 14.78 0.40
N ALA A 137 -2.56 13.45 0.33
CA ALA A 137 -3.50 12.53 1.00
C ALA A 137 -3.13 12.28 2.47
N PHE A 138 -1.84 12.13 2.77
CA PHE A 138 -1.34 11.66 4.06
C PHE A 138 -0.46 12.74 4.71
N ALA A 139 -1.07 13.84 5.15
CA ALA A 139 -0.35 14.99 5.71
C ALA A 139 0.56 14.67 6.92
N ASN A 140 0.25 13.60 7.66
CA ASN A 140 1.06 13.13 8.80
C ASN A 140 2.06 12.03 8.42
N GLY A 141 2.06 11.58 7.17
CA GLY A 141 2.99 10.58 6.67
C GLY A 141 4.40 11.15 6.61
N LYS A 142 5.39 10.31 6.93
CA LYS A 142 6.80 10.73 6.96
C LYS A 142 7.55 10.05 5.83
N MET A 143 8.18 10.85 4.97
CA MET A 143 9.10 10.29 3.97
C MET A 143 10.29 9.65 4.67
N VAL A 144 10.63 8.44 4.25
CA VAL A 144 11.80 7.70 4.72
C VAL A 144 12.87 7.85 3.65
N GLU A 145 14.02 8.41 4.03
CA GLU A 145 15.21 8.48 3.18
C GLU A 145 15.98 7.16 3.26
N ASP A 146 16.36 6.61 2.12
CA ASP A 146 17.26 5.47 2.05
C ASP A 146 18.74 5.92 2.16
N THR A 147 19.64 4.95 2.12
CA THR A 147 21.10 5.16 2.15
C THR A 147 21.64 6.04 1.01
N PHE A 148 20.87 6.23 -0.05
CA PHE A 148 21.21 7.05 -1.21
C PHE A 148 20.47 8.38 -1.22
N ASN A 149 19.83 8.77 -0.10
CA ASN A 149 18.97 9.95 0.04
C ASN A 149 17.79 9.97 -0.93
N THR A 150 17.36 8.79 -1.42
CA THR A 150 16.12 8.67 -2.18
C THR A 150 14.96 8.48 -1.21
N THR A 151 13.86 9.17 -1.49
CA THR A 151 12.64 9.05 -0.71
C THR A 151 11.64 8.26 -1.53
N SER A 152 11.66 6.94 -1.47
CA SER A 152 10.72 6.06 -2.22
C SER A 152 9.67 5.40 -1.31
N VAL A 153 9.76 5.65 0.00
CA VAL A 153 8.88 5.09 1.02
C VAL A 153 8.33 6.20 1.89
N MET A 154 7.05 6.09 2.26
CA MET A 154 6.40 6.94 3.26
C MET A 154 5.86 6.07 4.41
N ASP A 155 6.29 6.34 5.64
CA ASP A 155 5.71 5.76 6.86
C ASP A 155 4.34 6.40 7.12
N LEU A 156 3.28 5.60 7.10
CA LEU A 156 1.91 6.03 7.33
C LEU A 156 1.47 5.87 8.79
N GLY A 157 2.36 5.43 9.68
CA GLY A 157 2.03 5.21 11.08
C GLY A 157 0.96 4.13 11.23
N SER A 158 -0.12 4.45 11.96
CA SER A 158 -1.18 3.51 12.34
C SER A 158 -2.29 3.32 11.29
N LEU A 159 -2.12 3.84 10.07
CA LEU A 159 -3.10 3.63 9.00
C LEU A 159 -2.91 2.22 8.45
N VAL A 160 -3.96 1.39 8.43
CA VAL A 160 -3.83 -0.03 8.05
C VAL A 160 -4.96 -0.51 7.14
N SER A 161 -6.03 0.27 6.98
CA SER A 161 -7.19 -0.10 6.19
C SER A 161 -7.24 0.64 4.86
N ARG A 162 -7.22 -0.12 3.76
CA ARG A 162 -7.49 0.47 2.43
C ARG A 162 -8.84 1.15 2.36
N LYS A 163 -9.87 0.59 3.01
CA LYS A 163 -11.25 1.08 2.93
C LYS A 163 -11.48 2.32 3.80
N LEU A 164 -10.91 2.37 5.00
CA LEU A 164 -11.16 3.47 5.95
C LEU A 164 -10.06 4.53 5.94
N ASP A 165 -8.81 4.14 5.74
CA ASP A 165 -7.67 5.02 5.89
C ASP A 165 -7.15 5.51 4.54
N PHE A 166 -6.82 4.58 3.62
CA PHE A 166 -6.06 4.94 2.41
C PHE A 166 -6.92 5.57 1.33
N ILE A 167 -7.95 4.88 0.84
CA ILE A 167 -8.76 5.34 -0.29
C ILE A 167 -9.57 6.60 0.04
N PRO A 168 -10.16 6.76 1.24
CA PRO A 168 -10.81 8.02 1.60
C PRO A 168 -9.86 9.22 1.58
N ALA A 169 -8.63 9.06 2.09
CA ALA A 169 -7.62 10.12 2.08
C ALA A 169 -7.21 10.51 0.64
N VAL A 170 -6.92 9.52 -0.21
CA VAL A 170 -6.62 9.72 -1.64
C VAL A 170 -7.79 10.39 -2.36
N THR A 171 -9.01 9.90 -2.14
CA THR A 171 -10.23 10.46 -2.75
C THR A 171 -10.44 11.91 -2.33
N SER A 172 -10.22 12.22 -1.05
CA SER A 172 -10.31 13.59 -0.52
C SER A 172 -9.27 14.50 -1.17
N ALA A 173 -8.02 14.05 -1.32
CA ALA A 173 -6.97 14.84 -1.97
C ALA A 173 -7.33 15.18 -3.43
N ILE A 174 -7.80 14.19 -4.20
CA ILE A 174 -8.25 14.39 -5.59
C ILE A 174 -9.42 15.37 -5.64
N LYS A 175 -10.45 15.19 -4.81
CA LYS A 175 -11.61 16.09 -4.76
C LYS A 175 -11.27 17.52 -4.32
N LYS A 176 -10.19 17.71 -3.56
CA LYS A 176 -9.68 19.02 -3.15
C LYS A 176 -8.81 19.70 -4.21
N GLY A 177 -8.72 19.12 -5.42
CA GLY A 177 -8.04 19.74 -6.55
C GLY A 177 -6.63 19.22 -6.79
N TRP A 178 -6.24 18.08 -6.21
CA TRP A 178 -5.01 17.43 -6.66
C TRP A 178 -5.12 17.09 -8.16
N ALA A 179 -4.00 17.25 -8.87
CA ALA A 179 -3.84 16.94 -10.28
C ALA A 179 -2.49 16.25 -10.52
N SER A 180 -2.42 15.39 -11.53
CA SER A 180 -1.14 14.87 -12.07
C SER A 180 -0.31 15.99 -12.66
N ALA A 181 0.97 15.71 -12.89
CA ALA A 181 1.77 16.54 -13.80
C ALA A 181 1.07 16.65 -15.17
N PRO A 182 1.02 17.84 -15.81
CA PRO A 182 0.44 17.98 -17.14
C PRO A 182 1.13 17.05 -18.14
N VAL A 183 0.36 16.52 -19.11
CA VAL A 183 0.91 15.68 -20.19
C VAL A 183 2.08 16.40 -20.86
N GLY A 184 3.27 15.76 -20.87
CA GLY A 184 4.50 16.34 -21.42
C GLY A 184 5.34 17.18 -20.44
N LYS A 185 4.93 17.32 -19.18
CA LYS A 185 5.74 17.89 -18.10
C LYS A 185 6.05 16.82 -17.06
N ILE A 186 7.33 16.65 -16.75
CA ILE A 186 7.80 15.75 -15.70
C ILE A 186 7.78 16.52 -14.38
N ARG A 187 7.11 15.99 -13.36
CA ARG A 187 7.42 16.39 -11.98
C ARG A 187 8.75 15.72 -11.65
N PHE A 188 9.78 16.48 -11.31
CA PHE A 188 11.04 15.90 -10.87
C PHE A 188 10.94 15.52 -9.40
N SER A 189 11.30 14.28 -9.07
CA SER A 189 11.47 13.83 -7.69
C SER A 189 12.96 13.66 -7.39
N LYS A 190 13.38 13.94 -6.15
CA LYS A 190 14.74 13.54 -5.70
C LYS A 190 14.96 12.03 -5.72
N SER A 191 13.88 11.24 -5.79
CA SER A 191 13.89 9.77 -5.84
C SER A 191 13.81 9.21 -7.26
N ASP A 192 13.94 10.01 -8.32
CA ASP A 192 13.95 9.49 -9.69
C ASP A 192 15.20 8.58 -9.88
N VAL A 193 15.01 7.26 -9.71
CA VAL A 193 16.05 6.21 -9.70
C VAL A 193 16.79 6.10 -11.05
N PHE A 194 16.37 6.85 -12.06
CA PHE A 194 16.94 6.86 -13.41
C PHE A 194 17.41 8.25 -13.81
N ASP A 195 18.20 8.90 -12.94
CA ASP A 195 18.99 10.06 -13.35
C ASP A 195 20.20 9.58 -14.18
N LEU A 196 19.96 9.33 -15.48
CA LEU A 196 21.00 9.02 -16.45
C LEU A 196 21.84 10.24 -16.86
N ASP A 197 21.54 11.42 -16.31
CA ASP A 197 22.20 12.69 -16.65
C ASP A 197 23.26 13.12 -15.62
N LYS A 198 23.96 12.16 -14.98
CA LYS A 198 25.31 12.44 -14.48
C LYS A 198 26.31 12.39 -15.64
N GLU A 199 26.24 13.41 -16.50
CA GLU A 199 27.36 13.74 -17.36
C GLU A 199 28.57 14.09 -16.49
N TYR A 200 29.64 13.34 -16.70
CA TYR A 200 30.99 13.74 -16.33
C TYR A 200 31.32 15.08 -17.00
N CYS A 201 31.49 16.12 -16.20
CA CYS A 201 32.36 17.27 -16.48
C CYS A 201 33.11 17.61 -15.20
#